data_AF-A0AA43UL82-F1
#
_entry.id   AF-A0AA43UL82-F1
#
_cell.length_a   1.000
_cell.length_b   1.000
_cell.length_c   1.000
_cell.angle_alpha   90.00
_cell.angle_beta   90.00
_cell.angle_gamma   90.00
#
_symmetry.space_group_name_H-M   'P 1'
#
loop_
_entity.id
_entity.type
_entity.pdbx_description
1 polymer ?
#
loop_
_entity_poly.entity_id
_entity_poly.type
_entity_poly.pdbx_seq_one_letter_code
_entity_poly.pdbx_strand_id
1 'polypeptide(L)'
;MNRSVKAALSILVVVAAIAGGFIALDHPSACQITVEPTEGGTVSGSGEYKVGETVTLSASPDGKHRFTGWYDGDTLLSTEREYTFTATGSMNVTASFSTIYLNIRTSVTEGGTASGSGEYLIGETVTLTASPDERHQFDGWYSGKTLLSSDAEYVFRASKDLNVTASFSVIQYEVGTATTEGGTVSGEGTYEIGETVSVTAANEYGYVFSGWYEGGSRVSSDATLTFVASGNRDLIALFEPEVFDIGLSENYDGGNQTGAGSYAYKTTATVTATTKSGYVFKGWSVDGGIVSTSSTYRFTITGDQTVTATYGIVHDASFTVTTTSSYAPTTLKVTPKYNVEISDRTVRLVDQIGSANMGSRTSSGGTLSFQVGTYTAYSVTQTITYTDGVTVTSTQEYVVDGKVSHSYSWKYQKDEWYSILTSWFYNNKSSTIELDLSFAWYYEKLSDDIPRGYSAGKARMSDYVTSDDPVIISLASKLKEVTSSMSDLQRLNCVLKFVQSFEYQYDSDGKGVAEYYKYPAEMLWEQKGDCEDHAILFAALVDAMGYDVQLCHVVCYNSNGTIDGYHMAAGVAVSGASGSYFTVDGKKYYYCEATADSGTGYYNWANIGYKNKYYVIDYIVPFRS
;
A
#
# COMPACT_ATOMS: atom_id res chain seq x y z
N MET A 1 -56.20 116.57 -7.91
CA MET A 1 -55.68 117.87 -7.44
C MET A 1 -56.63 118.43 -6.37
N ASN A 2 -56.23 119.46 -5.62
CA ASN A 2 -56.86 119.89 -4.36
C ASN A 2 -58.31 120.43 -4.46
N ARG A 3 -59.09 120.24 -3.36
CA ARG A 3 -60.09 121.18 -2.73
C ARG A 3 -61.19 121.82 -3.62
N SER A 4 -62.49 121.56 -3.44
CA SER A 4 -63.41 121.87 -2.31
C SER A 4 -63.78 123.35 -2.13
N VAL A 5 -65.08 123.68 -2.03
CA VAL A 5 -65.69 124.58 -1.00
C VAL A 5 -67.24 124.66 -1.14
N LYS A 6 -67.91 125.04 -0.05
CA LYS A 6 -69.36 125.05 0.23
C LYS A 6 -70.14 126.22 -0.44
N ALA A 7 -71.47 126.06 -0.56
CA ALA A 7 -72.51 126.82 0.21
C ALA A 7 -73.67 127.48 -0.58
N ALA A 8 -74.91 127.01 -0.28
CA ALA A 8 -76.16 127.79 -0.11
C ALA A 8 -76.72 128.62 -1.31
N LEU A 9 -77.95 129.16 -1.35
CA LEU A 9 -79.16 129.13 -0.49
C LEU A 9 -80.41 129.54 -1.31
N SER A 10 -81.64 129.11 -0.92
CA SER A 10 -82.85 129.96 -0.67
C SER A 10 -84.20 129.54 -1.30
N ILE A 11 -85.30 130.03 -0.69
CA ILE A 11 -86.73 130.07 -1.16
C ILE A 11 -87.46 128.69 -1.08
N LEU A 12 -88.38 128.35 -0.14
CA LEU A 12 -89.60 128.99 0.45
C LEU A 12 -90.80 128.98 -0.53
N VAL A 13 -92.08 128.64 -0.22
CA VAL A 13 -93.01 128.70 0.95
C VAL A 13 -93.87 127.39 0.91
N VAL A 14 -94.29 126.64 1.96
CA VAL A 14 -95.10 126.89 3.18
C VAL A 14 -96.53 127.40 2.85
N VAL A 15 -97.66 126.94 3.41
CA VAL A 15 -98.05 125.97 4.50
C VAL A 15 -98.81 124.74 3.91
N ALA A 16 -99.45 123.75 4.56
CA ALA A 16 -99.92 123.38 5.94
C ALA A 16 -99.70 121.84 6.14
N ALA A 17 -99.83 121.13 7.29
CA ALA A 17 -100.61 121.13 8.55
C ALA A 17 -102.00 120.43 8.46
N ILE A 18 -102.37 119.43 9.29
CA ILE A 18 -101.89 119.01 10.63
C ILE A 18 -101.74 117.47 10.78
N ALA A 19 -100.67 117.05 11.49
CA ALA A 19 -100.40 115.80 12.24
C ALA A 19 -100.80 114.39 11.73
N GLY A 20 -99.79 113.50 11.68
CA GLY A 20 -99.66 112.51 12.76
C GLY A 20 -99.99 111.04 12.46
N GLY A 21 -99.11 110.32 11.75
CA GLY A 21 -99.14 108.86 11.69
C GLY A 21 -97.74 108.26 11.53
N PHE A 22 -97.33 107.39 12.46
CA PHE A 22 -96.17 106.52 12.26
C PHE A 22 -96.58 105.32 11.42
N ILE A 23 -95.91 105.10 10.28
CA ILE A 23 -95.98 103.85 9.54
C ILE A 23 -94.79 103.00 9.99
N ALA A 24 -95.06 101.86 10.62
CA ALA A 24 -94.06 100.81 10.77
C ALA A 24 -93.82 100.20 9.39
N LEU A 25 -92.56 100.09 8.96
CA LEU A 25 -92.25 99.22 7.83
C LEU A 25 -92.37 97.77 8.29
N ASP A 26 -93.10 96.99 7.50
CA ASP A 26 -93.30 95.57 7.75
C ASP A 26 -92.00 94.81 7.45
N HIS A 27 -91.40 94.23 8.48
CA HIS A 27 -90.24 93.36 8.33
C HIS A 27 -90.74 91.91 8.17
N PRO A 28 -90.22 91.13 7.21
CA PRO A 28 -90.72 89.78 6.94
C PRO A 28 -90.60 88.94 8.22
N SER A 29 -91.74 88.43 8.70
CA SER A 29 -91.83 87.72 9.99
C SER A 29 -91.19 86.33 9.99
N ALA A 30 -90.81 85.83 8.80
CA ALA A 30 -90.16 84.56 8.58
C ALA A 30 -88.97 84.71 7.61
N CYS A 31 -88.05 83.77 7.67
CA CYS A 31 -86.79 83.73 6.95
C CYS A 31 -86.57 82.33 6.39
N GLN A 32 -86.30 82.24 5.09
CA GLN A 32 -85.95 80.98 4.45
C GLN A 32 -84.45 80.74 4.63
N ILE A 33 -84.11 79.63 5.27
CA ILE A 33 -82.73 79.13 5.36
C ILE A 33 -82.62 77.96 4.38
N THR A 34 -81.90 78.17 3.28
CA THR A 34 -81.59 77.10 2.32
C THR A 34 -80.20 76.57 2.60
N VAL A 35 -80.03 75.26 2.71
CA VAL A 35 -78.74 74.64 2.99
C VAL A 35 -78.47 73.52 1.99
N GLU A 36 -77.36 73.63 1.28
CA GLU A 36 -76.96 72.68 0.22
C GLU A 36 -75.55 72.15 0.47
N PRO A 37 -75.28 70.86 0.20
CA PRO A 37 -73.94 70.27 0.30
C PRO A 37 -73.16 70.43 -1.02
N THR A 38 -71.85 70.66 -0.90
CA THR A 38 -70.91 70.24 -1.95
C THR A 38 -70.79 68.71 -1.97
N GLU A 39 -70.20 68.14 -3.02
CA GLU A 39 -69.95 66.69 -3.09
C GLU A 39 -69.10 66.22 -1.89
N GLY A 40 -69.49 65.10 -1.27
CA GLY A 40 -68.78 64.51 -0.13
C GLY A 40 -69.54 64.48 1.20
N GLY A 41 -70.82 64.85 1.25
CA GLY A 41 -71.61 64.73 2.48
C GLY A 41 -73.10 65.05 2.33
N THR A 42 -73.78 65.03 3.47
CA THR A 42 -75.20 65.36 3.61
C THR A 42 -75.39 66.45 4.67
N VAL A 43 -76.45 67.24 4.53
CA VAL A 43 -76.79 68.36 5.42
C VAL A 43 -78.24 68.29 5.90
N SER A 44 -78.52 68.93 7.02
CA SER A 44 -79.88 69.19 7.51
C SER A 44 -79.96 70.54 8.24
N GLY A 45 -81.17 71.07 8.40
CA GLY A 45 -81.43 72.41 8.95
C GLY A 45 -81.98 73.44 7.93
N SER A 46 -82.23 73.03 6.69
CA SER A 46 -82.99 73.83 5.71
C SER A 46 -84.46 73.97 6.14
N GLY A 47 -85.04 75.16 6.03
CA GLY A 47 -86.45 75.41 6.38
C GLY A 47 -86.86 76.88 6.42
N GLU A 48 -88.13 77.12 6.69
CA GLU A 48 -88.67 78.46 7.01
C GLU A 48 -88.71 78.63 8.53
N TYR A 49 -88.03 79.66 9.05
CA TYR A 49 -87.87 79.94 10.48
C TYR A 49 -88.32 81.36 10.81
N LYS A 50 -88.77 81.65 12.03
CA LYS A 50 -89.17 83.00 12.43
C LYS A 50 -87.97 83.89 12.73
N VAL A 51 -88.11 85.20 12.50
CA VAL A 51 -87.09 86.17 12.94
C VAL A 51 -86.95 86.10 14.47
N GLY A 52 -85.72 85.85 14.94
CA GLY A 52 -85.42 85.62 16.35
C GLY A 52 -85.42 84.15 16.79
N GLU A 53 -85.73 83.20 15.90
CA GLU A 53 -85.69 81.76 16.18
C GLU A 53 -84.26 81.20 16.08
N THR A 54 -83.95 80.17 16.87
CA THR A 54 -82.65 79.49 16.83
C THR A 54 -82.65 78.41 15.74
N VAL A 55 -81.72 78.53 14.80
CA VAL A 55 -81.49 77.57 13.71
C VAL A 55 -80.23 76.78 14.03
N THR A 56 -80.27 75.46 13.85
CA THR A 56 -79.10 74.58 13.92
C THR A 56 -78.96 73.84 12.59
N LEU A 57 -77.77 73.96 11.98
CA LEU A 57 -77.39 73.26 10.76
C LEU A 57 -76.41 72.15 11.09
N SER A 58 -76.65 70.95 10.57
CA SER A 58 -75.87 69.74 10.86
C SER A 58 -75.28 69.16 9.58
N ALA A 59 -73.95 68.98 9.54
CA ALA A 59 -73.22 68.43 8.39
C ALA A 59 -72.60 67.06 8.71
N SER A 60 -72.97 66.05 7.91
CA SER A 60 -72.46 64.69 8.01
C SER A 60 -71.67 64.33 6.74
N PRO A 61 -70.32 64.36 6.79
CA PRO A 61 -69.47 63.89 5.68
C PRO A 61 -69.70 62.41 5.39
N ASP A 62 -69.48 62.01 4.14
CA ASP A 62 -69.25 60.61 3.83
C ASP A 62 -67.86 60.14 4.32
N GLY A 63 -67.61 58.83 4.27
CA GLY A 63 -66.35 58.24 4.77
C GLY A 63 -65.09 58.60 3.96
N LYS A 64 -65.21 59.36 2.86
CA LYS A 64 -64.11 59.80 1.99
C LYS A 64 -63.77 61.29 2.12
N HIS A 65 -64.61 62.07 2.79
CA HIS A 65 -64.47 63.52 2.85
C HIS A 65 -64.46 64.01 4.30
N ARG A 66 -63.88 65.18 4.52
CA ARG A 66 -63.99 65.95 5.77
C ARG A 66 -64.85 67.18 5.54
N PHE A 67 -65.64 67.55 6.53
CA PHE A 67 -66.25 68.87 6.58
C PHE A 67 -65.16 69.95 6.67
N THR A 68 -65.35 71.08 5.99
CA THR A 68 -64.40 72.22 6.02
C THR A 68 -65.04 73.51 6.50
N GLY A 69 -66.35 73.70 6.31
CA GLY A 69 -67.09 74.79 6.91
C GLY A 69 -68.45 75.05 6.27
N TRP A 70 -69.25 75.87 6.95
CA TRP A 70 -70.47 76.49 6.46
C TRP A 70 -70.15 77.85 5.86
N TYR A 71 -70.65 78.15 4.67
CA TYR A 71 -70.32 79.37 3.92
C TYR A 71 -71.56 80.11 3.40
N ASP A 72 -71.55 81.44 3.47
CA ASP A 72 -72.47 82.34 2.74
C ASP A 72 -71.67 83.08 1.66
N GLY A 73 -71.85 82.67 0.40
CA GLY A 73 -70.91 82.99 -0.68
C GLY A 73 -69.49 82.54 -0.34
N ASP A 74 -68.52 83.44 -0.44
CA ASP A 74 -67.12 83.19 -0.03
C ASP A 74 -66.90 83.32 1.50
N THR A 75 -67.92 83.67 2.27
CA THR A 75 -67.79 84.01 3.71
C THR A 75 -67.93 82.77 4.59
N LEU A 76 -66.84 82.33 5.22
CA LEU A 76 -66.87 81.27 6.24
C LEU A 76 -67.67 81.72 7.48
N LEU A 77 -68.74 81.00 7.80
CA LEU A 77 -69.61 81.24 8.95
C LEU A 77 -69.19 80.43 10.18
N SER A 78 -68.80 79.16 9.97
CA SER A 78 -68.40 78.22 11.04
C SER A 78 -67.65 77.02 10.48
N THR A 79 -66.65 76.53 11.20
CA THR A 79 -65.94 75.26 10.92
C THR A 79 -66.56 74.05 11.62
N GLU A 80 -67.49 74.26 12.55
CA GLU A 80 -68.12 73.18 13.32
C GLU A 80 -69.23 72.50 12.51
N ARG A 81 -69.27 71.16 12.59
CA ARG A 81 -70.30 70.35 11.89
C ARG A 81 -71.72 70.66 12.36
N GLU A 82 -71.87 71.12 13.60
CA GLU A 82 -73.10 71.73 14.11
C GLU A 82 -72.92 73.24 14.17
N TYR A 83 -73.64 74.00 13.36
CA TYR A 83 -73.64 75.47 13.40
C TYR A 83 -74.98 75.99 13.86
N THR A 84 -74.99 76.66 15.02
CA THR A 84 -76.20 77.22 15.63
C THR A 84 -76.15 78.74 15.67
N PHE A 85 -77.20 79.39 15.17
CA PHE A 85 -77.32 80.85 15.10
C PHE A 85 -78.79 81.30 15.24
N THR A 86 -79.04 82.60 15.36
CA THR A 86 -80.39 83.16 15.40
C THR A 86 -80.79 83.70 14.01
N ALA A 87 -81.93 83.26 13.48
CA ALA A 87 -82.46 83.73 12.21
C ALA A 87 -82.78 85.24 12.26
N THR A 88 -82.07 86.02 11.46
CA THR A 88 -82.26 87.49 11.34
C THR A 88 -82.58 87.95 9.91
N GLY A 89 -82.45 87.05 8.93
CA GLY A 89 -82.76 87.23 7.52
C GLY A 89 -82.78 85.88 6.81
N SER A 90 -83.33 85.82 5.59
CA SER A 90 -83.20 84.64 4.73
C SER A 90 -81.78 84.52 4.21
N MET A 91 -81.22 83.31 4.13
CA MET A 91 -79.84 83.06 3.70
C MET A 91 -79.68 81.72 2.99
N ASN A 92 -78.62 81.58 2.20
CA ASN A 92 -78.25 80.34 1.53
C ASN A 92 -76.88 79.88 2.04
N VAL A 93 -76.83 78.77 2.79
CA VAL A 93 -75.60 78.25 3.38
C VAL A 93 -75.10 77.04 2.60
N THR A 94 -73.84 77.09 2.18
CA THR A 94 -73.17 75.94 1.55
C THR A 94 -72.36 75.16 2.58
N ALA A 95 -72.54 73.85 2.68
CA ALA A 95 -71.60 72.98 3.36
C ALA A 95 -70.46 72.59 2.42
N SER A 96 -69.26 73.09 2.71
CA SER A 96 -68.05 72.73 1.98
C SER A 96 -67.42 71.47 2.58
N PHE A 97 -67.25 70.44 1.75
CA PHE A 97 -66.52 69.22 2.07
C PHE A 97 -65.22 69.16 1.23
N SER A 98 -64.18 68.51 1.74
CA SER A 98 -62.95 68.24 0.98
C SER A 98 -62.57 66.78 1.08
N THR A 99 -62.15 66.20 -0.05
CA THR A 99 -61.74 64.79 -0.14
C THR A 99 -60.50 64.55 0.73
N ILE A 100 -60.49 63.43 1.45
CA ILE A 100 -59.36 63.02 2.29
C ILE A 100 -58.42 62.15 1.46
N TYR A 101 -57.32 62.77 1.03
CA TYR A 101 -56.15 62.06 0.51
C TYR A 101 -55.19 61.71 1.64
N LEU A 102 -54.53 60.56 1.52
CA LEU A 102 -53.58 59.99 2.46
C LEU A 102 -52.25 59.74 1.75
N ASN A 103 -51.16 60.20 2.36
CA ASN A 103 -49.81 60.07 1.84
C ASN A 103 -49.22 58.70 2.25
N ILE A 104 -49.01 57.83 1.27
CA ILE A 104 -48.28 56.56 1.45
C ILE A 104 -46.88 56.73 0.86
N ARG A 105 -45.85 56.61 1.69
CA ARG A 105 -44.45 56.84 1.32
C ARG A 105 -43.63 55.58 1.53
N THR A 106 -42.91 55.17 0.49
CA THR A 106 -42.01 54.01 0.52
C THR A 106 -40.57 54.47 0.67
N SER A 107 -39.83 53.85 1.58
CA SER A 107 -38.36 53.86 1.63
C SER A 107 -37.83 52.43 1.42
N VAL A 108 -36.56 52.30 1.06
CA VAL A 108 -35.86 51.02 0.95
C VAL A 108 -34.62 51.04 1.84
N THR A 109 -34.20 49.88 2.33
CA THR A 109 -32.78 49.66 2.68
C THR A 109 -31.96 49.46 1.41
N GLU A 110 -30.64 49.32 1.54
CA GLU A 110 -29.80 48.78 0.47
C GLU A 110 -30.23 47.34 0.13
N GLY A 111 -30.05 46.90 -1.13
CA GLY A 111 -30.35 45.54 -1.57
C GLY A 111 -31.69 45.32 -2.30
N GLY A 112 -32.39 46.37 -2.73
CA GLY A 112 -33.58 46.23 -3.57
C GLY A 112 -34.34 47.52 -3.85
N THR A 113 -35.48 47.36 -4.53
CA THR A 113 -36.37 48.44 -4.96
C THR A 113 -37.80 48.24 -4.47
N ALA A 114 -38.54 49.34 -4.33
CA ALA A 114 -39.94 49.35 -3.88
C ALA A 114 -40.80 50.33 -4.70
N SER A 115 -42.04 49.94 -4.99
CA SER A 115 -43.03 50.78 -5.67
C SER A 115 -44.41 50.74 -5.00
N GLY A 116 -45.29 51.66 -5.38
CA GLY A 116 -46.65 51.81 -4.84
C GLY A 116 -46.84 53.01 -3.89
N SER A 117 -45.83 53.86 -3.69
CA SER A 117 -46.01 55.14 -3.01
C SER A 117 -46.82 56.15 -3.84
N GLY A 118 -47.56 57.03 -3.15
CA GLY A 118 -48.45 58.00 -3.76
C GLY A 118 -49.43 58.64 -2.77
N GLU A 119 -50.32 59.47 -3.28
CA GLU A 119 -51.49 59.96 -2.55
C GLU A 119 -52.71 59.12 -2.95
N TYR A 120 -53.41 58.57 -1.96
CA TYR A 120 -54.54 57.66 -2.14
C TYR A 120 -55.79 58.20 -1.43
N LEU A 121 -56.97 57.90 -1.95
CA LEU A 121 -58.23 58.22 -1.26
C LEU A 121 -58.35 57.38 0.02
N ILE A 122 -58.90 57.94 1.10
CA ILE A 122 -59.23 57.14 2.28
C ILE A 122 -60.23 56.02 1.92
N GLY A 123 -59.92 54.80 2.35
CA GLY A 123 -60.62 53.57 1.96
C GLY A 123 -60.18 52.95 0.63
N GLU A 124 -59.26 53.55 -0.12
CA GLU A 124 -58.70 52.96 -1.34
C GLU A 124 -57.79 51.76 -1.06
N THR A 125 -57.66 50.84 -2.03
CA THR A 125 -56.68 49.75 -1.96
C THR A 125 -55.31 50.26 -2.37
N VAL A 126 -54.34 50.13 -1.48
CA VAL A 126 -52.92 50.35 -1.76
C VAL A 126 -52.27 49.00 -2.00
N THR A 127 -51.46 48.89 -3.04
CA THR A 127 -50.57 47.74 -3.28
C THR A 127 -49.14 48.25 -3.34
N LEU A 128 -48.31 47.80 -2.39
CA LEU A 128 -46.87 48.03 -2.41
C LEU A 128 -46.17 46.77 -2.91
N THR A 129 -45.16 46.91 -3.76
CA THR A 129 -44.37 45.77 -4.29
C THR A 129 -42.88 46.02 -4.11
N ALA A 130 -42.18 45.01 -3.60
CA ALA A 130 -40.73 45.00 -3.39
C ALA A 130 -40.06 44.01 -4.35
N SER A 131 -38.88 44.37 -4.86
CA SER A 131 -38.02 43.50 -5.66
C SER A 131 -36.60 43.57 -5.11
N PRO A 132 -36.05 42.49 -4.52
CA PRO A 132 -34.63 42.42 -4.18
C PRO A 132 -33.74 42.62 -5.40
N ASP A 133 -32.54 43.12 -5.17
CA ASP A 133 -31.45 43.08 -6.14
C ASP A 133 -30.80 41.68 -6.15
N GLU A 134 -29.93 41.41 -7.11
CA GLU A 134 -29.13 40.19 -7.11
C GLU A 134 -28.32 40.08 -5.80
N ARG A 135 -28.12 38.84 -5.32
CA ARG A 135 -27.50 38.50 -4.01
C ARG A 135 -28.32 38.89 -2.75
N HIS A 136 -29.51 39.48 -2.88
CA HIS A 136 -30.32 39.93 -1.74
C HIS A 136 -31.65 39.18 -1.59
N GLN A 137 -32.21 39.20 -0.38
CA GLN A 137 -33.54 38.70 -0.04
C GLN A 137 -34.40 39.83 0.55
N PHE A 138 -35.72 39.65 0.53
CA PHE A 138 -36.68 40.57 1.16
C PHE A 138 -37.00 40.12 2.58
N ASP A 139 -36.81 40.99 3.58
CA ASP A 139 -37.10 40.66 4.98
C ASP A 139 -38.55 41.00 5.38
N GLY A 140 -39.13 42.02 4.73
CA GLY A 140 -40.49 42.49 5.02
C GLY A 140 -40.71 43.99 4.83
N TRP A 141 -41.98 44.38 4.93
CA TRP A 141 -42.44 45.77 4.98
C TRP A 141 -42.58 46.23 6.43
N TYR A 142 -41.97 47.35 6.79
CA TYR A 142 -41.92 47.85 8.17
C TYR A 142 -42.45 49.29 8.33
N SER A 143 -43.23 49.52 9.37
CA SER A 143 -43.53 50.87 9.90
C SER A 143 -42.63 51.13 11.12
N GLY A 144 -41.47 51.75 10.89
CA GLY A 144 -40.46 51.92 11.93
C GLY A 144 -39.82 50.59 12.32
N LYS A 145 -40.19 50.04 13.49
CA LYS A 145 -39.75 48.70 13.96
C LYS A 145 -40.85 47.63 13.87
N THR A 146 -42.05 47.99 13.45
CA THR A 146 -43.19 47.06 13.37
C THR A 146 -43.28 46.46 11.97
N LEU A 147 -43.10 45.15 11.85
CA LEU A 147 -43.41 44.40 10.63
C LEU A 147 -44.91 44.53 10.30
N LEU A 148 -45.21 44.84 9.05
CA LEU A 148 -46.57 44.94 8.50
C LEU A 148 -46.91 43.75 7.60
N SER A 149 -45.95 43.25 6.83
CA SER A 149 -46.07 42.08 5.97
C SER A 149 -44.69 41.48 5.69
N SER A 150 -44.58 40.15 5.71
CA SER A 150 -43.43 39.39 5.18
C SER A 150 -43.43 39.31 3.66
N ASP A 151 -44.60 39.52 3.03
CA ASP A 151 -44.81 39.21 1.63
C ASP A 151 -44.38 40.40 0.77
N ALA A 152 -43.64 40.13 -0.31
CA ALA A 152 -43.06 41.15 -1.19
C ALA A 152 -44.14 42.04 -1.84
N GLU A 153 -45.35 41.51 -2.04
CA GLU A 153 -46.56 42.30 -2.30
C GLU A 153 -47.32 42.52 -0.99
N TYR A 154 -47.58 43.77 -0.63
CA TYR A 154 -48.36 44.15 0.54
C TYR A 154 -49.57 44.99 0.14
N VAL A 155 -50.75 44.38 0.26
CA VAL A 155 -52.05 44.97 -0.10
C VAL A 155 -52.81 45.38 1.16
N PHE A 156 -53.20 46.65 1.27
CA PHE A 156 -53.96 47.16 2.42
C PHE A 156 -54.95 48.27 2.03
N ARG A 157 -55.76 48.73 2.99
CA ARG A 157 -56.71 49.85 2.80
C ARG A 157 -56.16 51.13 3.43
N ALA A 158 -56.06 52.20 2.63
CA ALA A 158 -55.60 53.51 3.09
C ALA A 158 -56.54 54.04 4.20
N SER A 159 -56.00 54.30 5.38
CA SER A 159 -56.78 54.68 6.59
C SER A 159 -56.12 55.79 7.43
N LYS A 160 -54.83 56.05 7.19
CA LYS A 160 -54.03 57.17 7.70
C LYS A 160 -52.81 57.34 6.78
N ASP A 161 -52.08 58.45 6.92
CA ASP A 161 -50.74 58.57 6.34
C ASP A 161 -49.82 57.45 6.86
N LEU A 162 -48.96 56.92 5.99
CA LEU A 162 -48.10 55.79 6.34
C LEU A 162 -46.75 55.89 5.62
N ASN A 163 -45.67 55.88 6.41
CA ASN A 163 -44.32 55.64 5.92
C ASN A 163 -44.01 54.15 6.09
N VAL A 164 -43.61 53.47 5.01
CA VAL A 164 -43.27 52.05 5.00
C VAL A 164 -41.86 51.87 4.42
N THR A 165 -41.01 51.11 5.10
CA THR A 165 -39.71 50.69 4.58
C THR A 165 -39.81 49.25 4.08
N ALA A 166 -39.40 49.00 2.84
CA ALA A 166 -39.00 47.68 2.38
C ALA A 166 -37.60 47.38 2.95
N SER A 167 -37.47 46.30 3.72
CA SER A 167 -36.19 45.81 4.23
C SER A 167 -35.68 44.68 3.35
N PHE A 168 -34.39 44.74 3.04
CA PHE A 168 -33.64 43.71 2.34
C PHE A 168 -32.35 43.41 3.09
N SER A 169 -31.91 42.15 3.02
CA SER A 169 -30.62 41.69 3.54
C SER A 169 -29.84 40.93 2.47
N VAL A 170 -28.51 40.90 2.59
CA VAL A 170 -27.67 40.03 1.74
C VAL A 170 -27.97 38.58 2.10
N ILE A 171 -28.14 37.71 1.09
CA ILE A 171 -28.29 36.27 1.32
C ILE A 171 -26.99 35.72 1.89
N GLN A 172 -27.08 35.05 3.02
CA GLN A 172 -25.95 34.43 3.70
C GLN A 172 -26.15 32.92 3.82
N TYR A 173 -25.04 32.18 3.77
CA TYR A 173 -25.01 30.73 3.92
C TYR A 173 -24.08 30.31 5.06
N GLU A 174 -24.49 29.27 5.77
CA GLU A 174 -23.73 28.69 6.89
C GLU A 174 -22.89 27.50 6.42
N VAL A 175 -21.61 27.51 6.76
CA VAL A 175 -20.66 26.44 6.50
C VAL A 175 -20.21 25.86 7.84
N GLY A 176 -20.79 24.72 8.21
CA GLY A 176 -20.38 23.93 9.36
C GLY A 176 -19.17 23.07 9.01
N THR A 177 -18.22 22.93 9.94
CA THR A 177 -17.15 21.93 9.85
C THR A 177 -17.09 21.04 11.09
N ALA A 178 -16.78 19.76 10.88
CA ALA A 178 -16.50 18.79 11.92
C ALA A 178 -15.26 17.97 11.57
N THR A 179 -14.71 17.26 12.56
CA THR A 179 -13.50 16.43 12.42
C THR A 179 -13.67 15.11 13.17
N THR A 180 -13.00 14.06 12.70
CA THR A 180 -12.71 12.87 13.51
C THR A 180 -11.59 13.15 14.52
N GLU A 181 -11.22 12.15 15.35
CA GLU A 181 -9.95 12.19 16.08
C GLU A 181 -8.78 12.28 15.07
N GLY A 182 -7.72 13.00 15.42
CA GLY A 182 -6.48 13.05 14.63
C GLY A 182 -6.21 14.33 13.87
N GLY A 183 -6.97 15.41 14.11
CA GLY A 183 -6.71 16.69 13.50
C GLY A 183 -7.65 17.80 13.94
N THR A 184 -7.50 18.96 13.31
CA THR A 184 -8.31 20.17 13.49
C THR A 184 -8.78 20.69 12.14
N VAL A 185 -9.82 21.54 12.19
CA VAL A 185 -10.43 22.22 11.04
C VAL A 185 -10.54 23.71 11.32
N SER A 186 -10.66 24.49 10.25
CA SER A 186 -10.85 25.94 10.29
C SER A 186 -11.50 26.43 8.99
N GLY A 187 -12.23 27.55 9.06
CA GLY A 187 -12.94 28.14 7.91
C GLY A 187 -14.45 27.90 7.93
N GLU A 188 -14.97 27.37 9.03
CA GLU A 188 -16.38 27.42 9.39
C GLU A 188 -16.89 28.87 9.56
N GLY A 189 -18.18 29.10 9.32
CA GLY A 189 -18.79 30.41 9.54
C GLY A 189 -19.97 30.73 8.64
N THR A 190 -20.35 32.00 8.63
CA THR A 190 -21.42 32.57 7.80
C THR A 190 -20.81 33.42 6.71
N TYR A 191 -21.14 33.14 5.45
CA TYR A 191 -20.56 33.75 4.26
C TYR A 191 -21.64 34.36 3.36
N GLU A 192 -21.34 35.43 2.64
CA GLU A 192 -22.29 35.99 1.67
C GLU A 192 -22.41 35.09 0.43
N ILE A 193 -23.60 35.05 -0.19
CA ILE A 193 -23.78 34.40 -1.50
C ILE A 193 -22.75 34.89 -2.53
N GLY A 194 -22.09 33.97 -3.22
CA GLY A 194 -21.03 34.30 -4.19
C GLY A 194 -19.64 34.57 -3.59
N GLU A 195 -19.49 34.58 -2.27
CA GLU A 195 -18.19 34.67 -1.60
C GLU A 195 -17.39 33.36 -1.79
N THR A 196 -16.05 33.44 -1.82
CA THR A 196 -15.17 32.26 -1.89
C THR A 196 -14.80 31.78 -0.49
N VAL A 197 -15.37 30.65 -0.09
CA VAL A 197 -15.08 29.96 1.17
C VAL A 197 -13.81 29.13 1.02
N SER A 198 -13.02 29.00 2.09
CA SER A 198 -11.80 28.20 2.14
C SER A 198 -11.67 27.48 3.48
N VAL A 199 -12.17 26.24 3.57
CA VAL A 199 -11.96 25.40 4.77
C VAL A 199 -10.60 24.71 4.70
N THR A 200 -9.88 24.62 5.81
CA THR A 200 -8.56 23.98 5.90
C THR A 200 -8.46 23.04 7.10
N ALA A 201 -8.02 21.82 6.82
CA ALA A 201 -7.76 20.75 7.77
C ALA A 201 -6.26 20.66 8.08
N ALA A 202 -5.90 20.34 9.33
CA ALA A 202 -4.53 20.08 9.77
C ALA A 202 -4.48 18.82 10.65
N ASN A 203 -3.58 17.88 10.35
CA ASN A 203 -3.46 16.62 11.08
C ASN A 203 -2.63 16.76 12.37
N GLU A 204 -2.99 15.98 13.37
CA GLU A 204 -2.14 15.70 14.54
C GLU A 204 -1.05 14.68 14.14
N TYR A 205 0.05 14.62 14.90
CA TYR A 205 1.07 13.59 14.71
C TYR A 205 0.49 12.18 14.89
N GLY A 206 0.89 11.24 14.02
CA GLY A 206 0.37 9.87 14.01
C GLY A 206 -1.00 9.74 13.36
N TYR A 207 -1.46 10.75 12.61
CA TYR A 207 -2.67 10.72 11.79
C TYR A 207 -2.43 11.33 10.42
N VAL A 208 -3.13 10.83 9.41
CA VAL A 208 -3.11 11.33 8.03
C VAL A 208 -4.49 11.86 7.62
N PHE A 209 -4.52 12.94 6.84
CA PHE A 209 -5.77 13.49 6.30
C PHE A 209 -6.25 12.65 5.10
N SER A 210 -7.46 12.11 5.20
CA SER A 210 -8.07 11.21 4.20
C SER A 210 -8.97 11.95 3.21
N GLY A 211 -9.58 13.05 3.61
CA GLY A 211 -10.37 13.92 2.74
C GLY A 211 -11.46 14.71 3.45
N TRP A 212 -12.09 15.61 2.71
CA TRP A 212 -13.34 16.28 3.10
C TRP A 212 -14.53 15.47 2.60
N TYR A 213 -15.56 15.34 3.45
CA TYR A 213 -16.77 14.56 3.18
C TYR A 213 -18.03 15.39 3.46
N GLU A 214 -19.08 15.17 2.68
CA GLU A 214 -20.41 15.80 2.80
C GLU A 214 -21.47 14.74 2.51
N GLY A 215 -22.48 14.60 3.37
CA GLY A 215 -23.50 13.55 3.22
C GLY A 215 -22.95 12.11 3.16
N GLY A 216 -21.74 11.87 3.71
CA GLY A 216 -21.01 10.61 3.62
C GLY A 216 -20.24 10.39 2.31
N SER A 217 -20.31 11.31 1.34
CA SER A 217 -19.55 11.25 0.08
C SER A 217 -18.30 12.14 0.16
N ARG A 218 -17.17 11.67 -0.37
CA ARG A 218 -15.91 12.44 -0.39
C ARG A 218 -15.99 13.56 -1.43
N VAL A 219 -15.86 14.81 -0.98
CA VAL A 219 -15.92 16.02 -1.83
C VAL A 219 -14.56 16.62 -2.15
N SER A 220 -13.50 16.29 -1.40
CA SER A 220 -12.11 16.68 -1.75
C SER A 220 -11.07 15.71 -1.20
N SER A 221 -9.93 15.60 -1.89
CA SER A 221 -8.68 15.02 -1.39
C SER A 221 -7.82 16.00 -0.61
N ASP A 222 -8.02 17.30 -0.83
CA ASP A 222 -7.01 18.30 -0.54
C ASP A 222 -7.32 18.94 0.81
N ALA A 223 -6.29 19.10 1.66
CA ALA A 223 -6.45 19.58 3.04
C ALA A 223 -7.15 20.94 3.11
N THR A 224 -6.90 21.81 2.12
CA THR A 224 -7.68 23.03 1.87
C THR A 224 -8.71 22.77 0.77
N LEU A 225 -10.00 22.96 1.07
CA LEU A 225 -11.11 22.90 0.11
C LEU A 225 -11.69 24.31 -0.07
N THR A 226 -11.64 24.80 -1.31
CA THR A 226 -12.23 26.08 -1.71
C THR A 226 -13.49 25.90 -2.55
N PHE A 227 -14.50 26.74 -2.33
CA PHE A 227 -15.76 26.73 -3.08
C PHE A 227 -16.49 28.07 -2.98
N VAL A 228 -17.50 28.28 -3.82
CA VAL A 228 -18.34 29.49 -3.79
C VAL A 228 -19.59 29.25 -2.93
N ALA A 229 -19.87 30.16 -2.00
CA ALA A 229 -21.05 30.13 -1.15
C ALA A 229 -22.34 30.23 -1.98
N SER A 230 -23.06 29.11 -2.09
CA SER A 230 -24.27 28.97 -2.93
C SER A 230 -25.38 28.14 -2.26
N GLY A 231 -25.18 27.78 -0.99
CA GLY A 231 -26.06 26.98 -0.15
C GLY A 231 -25.34 26.67 1.17
N ASN A 232 -26.09 26.30 2.22
CA ASN A 232 -25.50 25.81 3.47
C ASN A 232 -24.78 24.47 3.24
N ARG A 233 -23.70 24.21 3.98
CA ARG A 233 -22.88 22.99 3.86
C ARG A 233 -22.41 22.47 5.21
N ASP A 234 -22.40 21.15 5.36
CA ASP A 234 -21.90 20.42 6.53
C ASP A 234 -20.71 19.54 6.11
N LEU A 235 -19.49 20.00 6.39
CA LEU A 235 -18.25 19.38 5.92
C LEU A 235 -17.53 18.64 7.04
N ILE A 236 -17.17 17.37 6.80
CA ILE A 236 -16.43 16.54 7.76
C ILE A 236 -15.02 16.29 7.23
N ALA A 237 -14.00 16.70 7.98
CA ALA A 237 -12.63 16.27 7.77
C ALA A 237 -12.43 14.88 8.37
N LEU A 238 -12.04 13.92 7.54
CA LEU A 238 -11.67 12.58 7.99
C LEU A 238 -10.15 12.49 8.14
N PHE A 239 -9.71 12.12 9.34
CA PHE A 239 -8.34 11.75 9.65
C PHE A 239 -8.29 10.27 10.01
N GLU A 240 -7.30 9.54 9.49
CA GLU A 240 -7.09 8.11 9.73
C GLU A 240 -5.75 7.92 10.47
N PRO A 241 -5.65 6.97 11.42
CA PRO A 241 -4.39 6.72 12.12
C PRO A 241 -3.27 6.31 11.16
N GLU A 242 -2.10 6.93 11.33
CA GLU A 242 -0.89 6.55 10.62
C GLU A 242 -0.42 5.15 11.06
N VAL A 243 0.23 4.42 10.17
CA VAL A 243 0.80 3.09 10.46
C VAL A 243 2.31 3.20 10.63
N PHE A 244 2.82 2.57 11.68
CA PHE A 244 4.23 2.54 12.05
C PHE A 244 4.75 1.11 12.13
N ASP A 245 6.00 0.90 11.73
CA ASP A 245 6.62 -0.42 11.66
C ASP A 245 7.36 -0.78 12.95
N ILE A 246 6.97 -1.91 13.53
CA ILE A 246 7.63 -2.53 14.68
C ILE A 246 8.60 -3.60 14.19
N GLY A 247 9.89 -3.29 14.25
CA GLY A 247 10.99 -4.21 14.02
C GLY A 247 11.31 -5.06 15.25
N LEU A 248 11.84 -6.26 15.01
CA LEU A 248 12.41 -7.13 16.05
C LEU A 248 13.87 -7.42 15.72
N SER A 249 14.70 -7.46 16.76
CA SER A 249 16.12 -7.82 16.68
C SER A 249 16.54 -8.59 17.93
N GLU A 250 17.76 -9.11 17.97
CA GLU A 250 18.31 -9.81 19.13
C GLU A 250 19.82 -9.59 19.28
N ASN A 251 20.35 -9.68 20.50
CA ASN A 251 21.79 -9.56 20.75
C ASN A 251 22.57 -10.88 20.53
N TYR A 252 21.87 -12.01 20.63
CA TYR A 252 22.34 -13.36 20.36
C TYR A 252 21.17 -14.17 19.78
N ASP A 253 21.47 -15.21 19.01
CA ASP A 253 20.55 -16.24 18.52
C ASP A 253 20.03 -17.15 19.66
N GLY A 254 19.48 -16.53 20.71
CA GLY A 254 19.19 -17.13 22.01
C GLY A 254 17.73 -17.57 22.18
N GLY A 255 16.90 -17.42 21.15
CA GLY A 255 15.48 -17.74 21.17
C GLY A 255 14.85 -17.55 19.79
N ASN A 256 13.52 -17.36 19.78
CA ASN A 256 12.77 -16.84 18.64
C ASN A 256 11.87 -15.69 19.15
N GLN A 257 11.60 -14.70 18.32
CA GLN A 257 10.69 -13.58 18.62
C GLN A 257 9.49 -13.56 17.69
N THR A 258 8.36 -13.04 18.17
CA THR A 258 7.15 -12.75 17.36
C THR A 258 6.51 -11.44 17.80
N GLY A 259 5.76 -10.79 16.91
CA GLY A 259 5.09 -9.51 17.17
C GLY A 259 5.62 -8.32 16.35
N ALA A 260 6.55 -8.54 15.42
CA ALA A 260 6.92 -7.55 14.40
C ALA A 260 5.77 -7.34 13.40
N GLY A 261 5.75 -6.18 12.76
CA GLY A 261 4.77 -5.80 11.73
C GLY A 261 4.35 -4.33 11.84
N SER A 262 3.51 -3.90 10.91
CA SER A 262 2.94 -2.55 10.88
C SER A 262 1.72 -2.44 11.80
N TYR A 263 1.67 -1.40 12.63
CA TYR A 263 0.56 -1.16 13.57
C TYR A 263 0.08 0.30 13.48
N ALA A 264 -1.22 0.52 13.62
CA ALA A 264 -1.80 1.86 13.66
C ALA A 264 -1.40 2.61 14.95
N TYR A 265 -1.24 3.93 14.84
CA TYR A 265 -0.96 4.84 15.95
C TYR A 265 -1.93 4.67 17.13
N LYS A 266 -1.45 4.90 18.35
CA LYS A 266 -2.18 4.70 19.63
C LYS A 266 -2.67 3.26 19.91
N THR A 267 -2.55 2.30 18.98
CA THR A 267 -2.86 0.88 19.26
C THR A 267 -1.79 0.22 20.13
N THR A 268 -1.98 -1.05 20.52
CA THR A 268 -1.03 -1.79 21.37
C THR A 268 -0.39 -2.95 20.61
N ALA A 269 0.93 -2.90 20.42
CA ALA A 269 1.70 -4.07 20.00
C ALA A 269 1.92 -5.02 21.18
N THR A 270 2.07 -6.32 20.86
CA THR A 270 2.51 -7.35 21.81
C THR A 270 3.66 -8.12 21.17
N VAL A 271 4.86 -8.01 21.75
CA VAL A 271 6.03 -8.80 21.34
C VAL A 271 6.31 -9.91 22.35
N THR A 272 6.64 -11.10 21.86
CA THR A 272 6.90 -12.28 22.70
C THR A 272 8.16 -13.01 22.28
N ALA A 273 8.99 -13.39 23.25
CA ALA A 273 10.24 -14.10 23.06
C ALA A 273 10.17 -15.50 23.69
N THR A 274 10.67 -16.50 22.97
CA THR A 274 11.06 -17.80 23.55
C THR A 274 12.56 -17.78 23.88
N THR A 275 13.06 -18.83 24.52
CA THR A 275 14.48 -18.99 24.86
C THR A 275 14.94 -20.39 24.46
N LYS A 276 16.07 -20.48 23.75
CA LYS A 276 16.74 -21.75 23.41
C LYS A 276 17.44 -22.33 24.64
N SER A 277 17.66 -23.65 24.64
CA SER A 277 18.48 -24.28 25.69
C SER A 277 19.88 -23.66 25.71
N GLY A 278 20.45 -23.48 26.89
CA GLY A 278 21.75 -22.82 27.06
C GLY A 278 21.70 -21.29 27.11
N TYR A 279 20.53 -20.67 26.94
CA TYR A 279 20.33 -19.21 27.01
C TYR A 279 19.36 -18.83 28.14
N VAL A 280 19.42 -17.57 28.56
CA VAL A 280 18.46 -16.96 29.49
C VAL A 280 18.04 -15.58 28.98
N PHE A 281 16.74 -15.38 28.79
CA PHE A 281 16.18 -14.07 28.45
C PHE A 281 16.42 -13.09 29.61
N LYS A 282 16.97 -11.91 29.31
CA LYS A 282 17.24 -10.82 30.27
C LYS A 282 16.21 -9.71 30.17
N GLY A 283 15.69 -9.45 28.98
CA GLY A 283 14.66 -8.45 28.76
C GLY A 283 14.52 -8.00 27.30
N TRP A 284 13.49 -7.21 27.04
CA TRP A 284 13.35 -6.39 25.86
C TRP A 284 14.05 -5.05 26.08
N SER A 285 14.77 -4.57 25.08
CA SER A 285 15.39 -3.24 25.09
C SER A 285 15.06 -2.42 23.84
N VAL A 286 15.09 -1.10 24.00
CA VAL A 286 14.87 -0.07 22.98
C VAL A 286 15.96 0.97 23.19
N ASP A 287 16.69 1.36 22.14
CA ASP A 287 17.82 2.29 22.19
C ASP A 287 18.86 1.94 23.28
N GLY A 288 19.02 0.65 23.58
CA GLY A 288 19.89 0.11 24.63
C GLY A 288 19.30 0.12 26.05
N GLY A 289 18.18 0.80 26.30
CA GLY A 289 17.47 0.79 27.58
C GLY A 289 16.52 -0.40 27.70
N ILE A 290 16.55 -1.12 28.83
CA ILE A 290 15.62 -2.25 29.08
C ILE A 290 14.22 -1.69 29.38
N VAL A 291 13.23 -2.07 28.56
CA VAL A 291 11.82 -1.65 28.67
C VAL A 291 10.92 -2.71 29.34
N SER A 292 11.35 -3.97 29.37
CA SER A 292 10.67 -5.06 30.08
C SER A 292 11.64 -6.21 30.38
N THR A 293 11.53 -6.85 31.54
CA THR A 293 12.21 -8.13 31.84
C THR A 293 11.32 -9.36 31.58
N SER A 294 10.03 -9.15 31.30
CA SER A 294 9.08 -10.21 30.93
C SER A 294 9.26 -10.59 29.46
N SER A 295 9.24 -11.90 29.17
CA SER A 295 9.32 -12.44 27.80
C SER A 295 8.17 -11.99 26.91
N THR A 296 7.01 -11.66 27.49
CA THR A 296 5.94 -10.89 26.83
C THR A 296 6.05 -9.42 27.20
N TYR A 297 6.10 -8.54 26.21
CA TYR A 297 6.05 -7.08 26.39
C TYR A 297 4.91 -6.49 25.57
N ARG A 298 4.25 -5.47 26.11
CA ARG A 298 3.13 -4.74 25.50
C ARG A 298 3.35 -3.25 25.66
N PHE A 299 3.12 -2.51 24.58
CA PHE A 299 3.39 -1.08 24.52
C PHE A 299 2.48 -0.40 23.50
N THR A 300 2.26 0.90 23.70
CA THR A 300 1.47 1.74 22.81
C THR A 300 2.31 2.20 21.63
N ILE A 301 1.76 2.17 20.42
CA ILE A 301 2.42 2.62 19.20
C ILE A 301 2.48 4.15 19.16
N THR A 302 3.70 4.69 19.08
CA THR A 302 3.97 6.14 19.01
C THR A 302 4.88 6.56 17.85
N GLY A 303 5.33 5.62 17.02
CA GLY A 303 6.29 5.82 15.95
C GLY A 303 6.96 4.49 15.56
N ASP A 304 7.79 4.51 14.51
CA ASP A 304 8.60 3.35 14.12
C ASP A 304 9.58 2.96 15.23
N GLN A 305 9.75 1.66 15.48
CA GLN A 305 10.54 1.20 16.63
C GLN A 305 11.11 -0.20 16.41
N THR A 306 12.40 -0.40 16.73
CA THR A 306 13.00 -1.75 16.80
C THR A 306 13.11 -2.17 18.26
N VAL A 307 12.47 -3.29 18.62
CA VAL A 307 12.54 -3.85 19.99
C VAL A 307 13.51 -5.03 20.00
N THR A 308 14.57 -4.92 20.80
CA THR A 308 15.68 -5.89 20.86
C THR A 308 15.47 -6.92 21.96
N ALA A 309 15.38 -8.20 21.60
CA ALA A 309 15.43 -9.30 22.55
C ALA A 309 16.86 -9.44 23.10
N THR A 310 17.02 -9.26 24.41
CA THR A 310 18.31 -9.33 25.10
C THR A 310 18.40 -10.65 25.86
N TYR A 311 19.28 -11.53 25.41
CA TYR A 311 19.65 -12.79 26.07
C TYR A 311 21.01 -12.69 26.76
N GLY A 312 21.25 -13.57 27.72
CA GLY A 312 22.58 -13.95 28.18
C GLY A 312 22.81 -15.44 27.90
N ILE A 313 24.07 -15.82 27.67
CA ILE A 313 24.47 -17.22 27.55
C ILE A 313 24.58 -17.82 28.96
N VAL A 314 24.15 -19.06 29.10
CA VAL A 314 24.36 -19.91 30.28
C VAL A 314 25.32 -21.05 29.89
N HIS A 315 25.00 -21.80 28.84
CA HIS A 315 25.81 -22.92 28.33
C HIS A 315 25.72 -23.01 26.80
N ASP A 316 26.81 -22.75 26.07
CA ASP A 316 26.86 -22.87 24.60
C ASP A 316 28.24 -23.34 24.12
N ALA A 317 28.32 -24.61 23.69
CA ALA A 317 29.56 -25.23 23.21
C ALA A 317 29.85 -25.01 21.72
N SER A 318 29.23 -24.03 21.05
CA SER A 318 29.48 -23.73 19.63
C SER A 318 30.86 -23.10 19.36
N PHE A 319 31.36 -23.31 18.14
CA PHE A 319 32.67 -22.87 17.69
C PHE A 319 32.69 -22.62 16.19
N THR A 320 33.78 -22.03 15.73
CA THR A 320 34.16 -21.94 14.32
C THR A 320 35.45 -22.70 14.11
N VAL A 321 35.53 -23.44 13.01
CA VAL A 321 36.77 -24.06 12.52
C VAL A 321 37.27 -23.26 11.31
N THR A 322 38.57 -22.98 11.28
CA THR A 322 39.23 -22.30 10.15
C THR A 322 40.62 -22.88 9.91
N THR A 323 41.17 -22.74 8.70
CA THR A 323 42.55 -23.10 8.36
C THR A 323 43.36 -21.90 7.90
N THR A 324 44.66 -21.87 8.21
CA THR A 324 45.56 -20.77 7.82
C THR A 324 46.32 -21.01 6.50
N SER A 325 46.22 -22.20 5.91
CA SER A 325 46.89 -22.57 4.65
C SER A 325 46.22 -23.80 4.04
N SER A 326 46.06 -23.85 2.72
CA SER A 326 45.66 -25.05 1.97
C SER A 326 46.85 -26.00 1.70
N TYR A 327 48.07 -25.57 2.01
CA TYR A 327 49.32 -26.30 1.77
C TYR A 327 50.10 -26.54 3.08
N ALA A 328 50.84 -27.65 3.15
CA ALA A 328 51.53 -28.07 4.35
C ALA A 328 52.67 -27.09 4.74
N PRO A 329 52.82 -26.73 6.02
CA PRO A 329 52.01 -27.18 7.17
C PRO A 329 50.68 -26.42 7.30
N THR A 330 49.56 -27.15 7.32
CA THR A 330 48.25 -26.56 7.59
C THR A 330 47.99 -26.52 9.10
N THR A 331 47.63 -25.33 9.59
CA THR A 331 47.11 -25.16 10.95
C THR A 331 45.59 -25.03 10.91
N LEU A 332 44.90 -25.94 11.58
CA LEU A 332 43.46 -25.87 11.87
C LEU A 332 43.26 -25.17 13.22
N LYS A 333 42.39 -24.16 13.25
CA LYS A 333 42.06 -23.32 14.41
C LYS A 333 40.61 -23.57 14.83
N VAL A 334 40.40 -23.81 16.12
CA VAL A 334 39.08 -24.02 16.73
C VAL A 334 38.84 -22.91 17.75
N THR A 335 37.96 -21.98 17.40
CA THR A 335 37.66 -20.77 18.17
C THR A 335 36.22 -20.85 18.70
N PRO A 336 35.97 -20.72 20.02
CA PRO A 336 34.61 -20.65 20.55
C PRO A 336 33.84 -19.51 19.89
N LYS A 337 32.54 -19.70 19.63
CA LYS A 337 31.70 -18.63 19.06
C LYS A 337 31.54 -17.46 20.04
N TYR A 338 31.68 -17.73 21.34
CA TYR A 338 31.50 -16.78 22.43
C TYR A 338 32.60 -16.92 23.50
N ASN A 339 33.06 -15.79 24.06
CA ASN A 339 33.96 -15.77 25.20
C ASN A 339 33.14 -15.73 26.51
N VAL A 340 32.79 -16.90 27.02
CA VAL A 340 32.04 -17.08 28.29
C VAL A 340 33.00 -17.55 29.39
N GLU A 341 32.69 -17.27 30.66
CA GLU A 341 33.42 -17.86 31.79
C GLU A 341 33.21 -19.39 31.82
N ILE A 342 34.32 -20.13 31.83
CA ILE A 342 34.33 -21.60 31.78
C ILE A 342 35.32 -22.14 32.81
N SER A 343 35.06 -23.34 33.34
CA SER A 343 35.99 -24.05 34.23
C SER A 343 36.98 -24.91 33.43
N ASP A 344 36.52 -25.54 32.34
CA ASP A 344 37.38 -26.22 31.37
C ASP A 344 36.80 -26.17 29.95
N ARG A 345 37.67 -26.34 28.95
CA ARG A 345 37.29 -26.67 27.57
C ARG A 345 38.32 -27.59 26.96
N THR A 346 37.83 -28.69 26.39
CA THR A 346 38.62 -29.66 25.63
C THR A 346 38.13 -29.76 24.19
N VAL A 347 39.05 -29.80 23.23
CA VAL A 347 38.78 -30.02 21.80
C VAL A 347 39.54 -31.26 21.34
N ARG A 348 38.86 -32.17 20.63
CA ARG A 348 39.41 -33.41 20.05
C ARG A 348 39.23 -33.41 18.54
N LEU A 349 40.24 -33.90 17.81
CA LEU A 349 40.19 -34.11 16.35
C LEU A 349 40.27 -35.61 16.01
N VAL A 350 39.47 -36.06 15.04
CA VAL A 350 39.54 -37.40 14.44
C VAL A 350 39.61 -37.28 12.92
N ASP A 351 40.68 -37.80 12.34
CA ASP A 351 40.82 -38.00 10.89
C ASP A 351 39.75 -38.99 10.39
N GLN A 352 38.90 -38.55 9.46
CA GLN A 352 37.81 -39.39 8.93
C GLN A 352 38.26 -40.39 7.85
N ILE A 353 39.46 -40.23 7.30
CA ILE A 353 40.01 -41.11 6.26
C ILE A 353 40.87 -42.19 6.92
N GLY A 354 41.84 -41.78 7.72
CA GLY A 354 42.76 -42.68 8.43
C GLY A 354 42.19 -43.26 9.73
N SER A 355 41.00 -42.83 10.17
CA SER A 355 40.45 -43.11 11.51
C SER A 355 41.37 -42.70 12.68
N ALA A 356 42.39 -41.88 12.40
CA ALA A 356 43.44 -41.53 13.34
C ALA A 356 42.95 -40.47 14.34
N ASN A 357 43.03 -40.80 15.63
CA ASN A 357 42.76 -39.85 16.71
C ASN A 357 43.95 -38.89 16.82
N MET A 358 43.83 -37.69 16.25
CA MET A 358 44.90 -36.66 16.24
C MET A 358 45.12 -36.00 17.62
N GLY A 359 44.40 -36.46 18.64
CA GLY A 359 44.56 -36.08 20.03
C GLY A 359 43.57 -35.01 20.49
N SER A 360 43.69 -34.66 21.76
CA SER A 360 42.89 -33.64 22.43
C SER A 360 43.76 -32.53 22.99
N ARG A 361 43.26 -31.29 22.94
CA ARG A 361 43.86 -30.12 23.61
C ARG A 361 42.85 -29.50 24.55
N THR A 362 43.35 -29.01 25.68
CA THR A 362 42.54 -28.51 26.79
C THR A 362 43.01 -27.09 27.16
N SER A 363 42.06 -26.21 27.50
CA SER A 363 42.31 -24.77 27.73
C SER A 363 41.16 -24.13 28.50
N SER A 364 41.45 -23.14 29.35
CA SER A 364 40.44 -22.28 29.98
C SER A 364 39.86 -21.19 29.06
N GLY A 365 40.08 -21.25 27.74
CA GLY A 365 39.48 -20.34 26.75
C GLY A 365 40.30 -20.16 25.47
N GLY A 366 39.87 -19.23 24.61
CA GLY A 366 40.61 -18.79 23.43
C GLY A 366 40.64 -19.77 22.25
N THR A 367 41.44 -19.45 21.23
CA THR A 367 41.57 -20.30 20.02
C THR A 367 42.57 -21.42 20.25
N LEU A 368 42.13 -22.67 20.12
CA LEU A 368 43.02 -23.84 20.07
C LEU A 368 43.51 -24.06 18.64
N SER A 369 44.77 -24.48 18.48
CA SER A 369 45.39 -24.69 17.16
C SER A 369 46.01 -26.10 17.06
N PHE A 370 45.81 -26.75 15.92
CA PHE A 370 46.28 -28.10 15.61
C PHE A 370 47.04 -28.07 14.28
N GLN A 371 48.18 -28.77 14.21
CA GLN A 371 48.82 -29.07 12.93
C GLN A 371 48.12 -30.30 12.34
N VAL A 372 47.72 -30.21 11.08
CA VAL A 372 46.90 -31.22 10.40
C VAL A 372 47.43 -31.51 9.00
N GLY A 373 46.94 -32.58 8.38
CA GLY A 373 47.19 -32.87 6.98
C GLY A 373 46.54 -31.86 6.04
N THR A 374 47.10 -31.75 4.84
CA THR A 374 46.43 -31.19 3.66
C THR A 374 45.60 -32.28 2.99
N TYR A 375 44.45 -31.94 2.39
CA TYR A 375 43.58 -32.91 1.72
C TYR A 375 43.10 -33.98 2.70
N THR A 376 42.46 -33.55 3.80
CA THR A 376 41.98 -34.45 4.87
C THR A 376 40.71 -33.88 5.51
N ALA A 377 39.78 -34.75 5.90
CA ALA A 377 38.56 -34.37 6.62
C ALA A 377 38.67 -34.72 8.11
N TYR A 378 38.15 -33.84 8.97
CA TYR A 378 38.26 -33.96 10.43
C TYR A 378 36.93 -33.77 11.13
N SER A 379 36.59 -34.75 11.96
CA SER A 379 35.57 -34.56 13.00
C SER A 379 36.18 -33.79 14.16
N VAL A 380 35.69 -32.58 14.38
CA VAL A 380 36.13 -31.67 15.44
C VAL A 380 35.08 -31.68 16.54
N THR A 381 35.37 -32.29 17.68
CA THR A 381 34.49 -32.29 18.86
C THR A 381 35.00 -31.28 19.88
N GLN A 382 34.16 -30.33 20.27
CA GLN A 382 34.40 -29.39 21.37
C GLN A 382 33.50 -29.72 22.56
N THR A 383 34.10 -29.89 23.73
CA THR A 383 33.41 -30.02 25.02
C THR A 383 33.80 -28.85 25.92
N ILE A 384 32.82 -28.17 26.49
CA ILE A 384 33.00 -27.07 27.45
C ILE A 384 32.33 -27.44 28.77
N THR A 385 33.03 -27.23 29.88
CA THR A 385 32.47 -27.29 31.24
C THR A 385 32.45 -25.88 31.82
N TYR A 386 31.28 -25.47 32.31
CA TYR A 386 31.04 -24.12 32.83
C TYR A 386 31.42 -24.00 34.31
N THR A 387 31.39 -22.78 34.84
CA THR A 387 31.73 -22.48 36.24
C THR A 387 30.72 -23.02 37.25
N ASP A 388 29.49 -23.35 36.80
CA ASP A 388 28.46 -24.06 37.58
C ASP A 388 28.60 -25.60 37.52
N GLY A 389 29.57 -26.12 36.76
CA GLY A 389 29.84 -27.55 36.60
C GLY A 389 29.03 -28.26 35.50
N VAL A 390 28.20 -27.55 34.73
CA VAL A 390 27.50 -28.14 33.58
C VAL A 390 28.47 -28.34 32.41
N THR A 391 28.42 -29.51 31.76
CA THR A 391 29.23 -29.82 30.56
C THR A 391 28.33 -29.91 29.33
N VAL A 392 28.72 -29.23 28.25
CA VAL A 392 28.04 -29.27 26.93
C VAL A 392 29.07 -29.63 25.84
N THR A 393 28.65 -30.43 24.86
CA THR A 393 29.48 -30.88 23.74
C THR A 393 28.82 -30.55 22.40
N SER A 394 29.63 -30.16 21.42
CA SER A 394 29.25 -29.96 20.02
C SER A 394 30.30 -30.61 19.11
N THR A 395 29.90 -31.07 17.92
CA THR A 395 30.80 -31.66 16.92
C THR A 395 30.50 -31.09 15.54
N GLN A 396 31.54 -30.85 14.75
CA GLN A 396 31.48 -30.35 13.38
C GLN A 396 32.51 -31.08 12.52
N GLU A 397 32.10 -31.54 11.35
CA GLU A 397 33.02 -32.01 10.31
C GLU A 397 33.63 -30.80 9.57
N TYR A 398 34.94 -30.86 9.32
CA TYR A 398 35.67 -29.84 8.59
C TYR A 398 36.64 -30.46 7.59
N VAL A 399 36.48 -30.12 6.31
CA VAL A 399 37.38 -30.57 5.24
C VAL A 399 38.50 -29.56 5.01
N VAL A 400 39.75 -30.01 5.14
CA VAL A 400 40.93 -29.25 4.71
C VAL A 400 41.07 -29.39 3.19
N ASP A 401 40.25 -28.63 2.47
CA ASP A 401 40.25 -28.62 1.01
C ASP A 401 41.52 -28.01 0.43
N GLY A 402 41.82 -28.43 -0.79
CA GLY A 402 42.82 -27.90 -1.67
C GLY A 402 42.72 -28.62 -3.01
N LYS A 403 43.37 -28.07 -4.05
CA LYS A 403 43.38 -28.68 -5.37
C LYS A 403 44.65 -29.45 -5.65
N VAL A 404 44.50 -30.64 -6.22
CA VAL A 404 45.59 -31.47 -6.75
C VAL A 404 45.40 -31.58 -8.26
N SER A 405 46.49 -31.44 -9.03
CA SER A 405 46.44 -31.56 -10.49
C SER A 405 46.72 -33.02 -10.90
N HIS A 406 45.79 -33.64 -11.61
CA HIS A 406 45.87 -35.02 -12.08
C HIS A 406 46.00 -35.06 -13.61
N SER A 407 46.98 -35.82 -14.11
CA SER A 407 47.35 -35.94 -15.53
C SER A 407 46.93 -37.28 -16.11
N TYR A 408 45.90 -37.28 -16.95
CA TYR A 408 45.37 -38.49 -17.59
C TYR A 408 45.91 -38.58 -19.02
N SER A 409 46.81 -39.53 -19.27
CA SER A 409 47.46 -39.72 -20.57
C SER A 409 47.12 -41.06 -21.20
N TRP A 410 46.55 -41.05 -22.40
CA TRP A 410 46.09 -42.26 -23.11
C TRP A 410 46.49 -42.26 -24.59
N LYS A 411 46.21 -43.37 -25.28
CA LYS A 411 46.57 -43.58 -26.70
C LYS A 411 45.39 -44.17 -27.46
N TYR A 412 45.13 -43.67 -28.67
CA TYR A 412 44.08 -44.16 -29.56
C TYR A 412 44.63 -44.41 -30.98
N GLN A 413 44.17 -45.51 -31.60
CA GLN A 413 44.46 -45.89 -32.98
C GLN A 413 43.20 -45.79 -33.83
N LYS A 414 43.31 -45.17 -35.01
CA LYS A 414 42.13 -44.67 -35.73
C LYS A 414 41.29 -45.75 -36.45
N ASP A 415 41.93 -46.74 -37.06
CA ASP A 415 41.27 -47.77 -37.89
C ASP A 415 42.08 -49.09 -37.91
N GLU A 416 41.41 -50.22 -38.11
CA GLU A 416 41.97 -51.58 -38.05
C GLU A 416 42.37 -52.14 -39.43
N TRP A 417 43.66 -52.41 -39.68
CA TRP A 417 44.11 -53.44 -40.63
C TRP A 417 45.45 -54.03 -40.20
N TYR A 418 45.44 -55.29 -39.75
CA TYR A 418 46.65 -56.01 -39.35
C TYR A 418 47.46 -56.44 -40.59
N SER A 419 48.56 -55.74 -40.86
CA SER A 419 49.59 -56.12 -41.83
C SER A 419 50.90 -56.32 -41.09
N ILE A 420 51.42 -57.54 -41.05
CA ILE A 420 52.61 -57.92 -40.26
C ILE A 420 53.94 -57.42 -40.87
N LEU A 421 53.88 -56.62 -41.94
CA LEU A 421 55.03 -56.10 -42.68
C LEU A 421 55.09 -54.57 -42.62
N THR A 422 56.26 -54.06 -42.20
CA THR A 422 56.64 -52.64 -41.96
C THR A 422 56.10 -51.99 -40.68
N SER A 423 57.01 -51.79 -39.72
CA SER A 423 56.75 -51.30 -38.36
C SER A 423 56.78 -49.76 -38.20
N TRP A 424 56.48 -49.02 -39.28
CA TRP A 424 56.85 -47.58 -39.40
C TRP A 424 55.68 -46.61 -39.68
N PHE A 425 54.42 -47.07 -39.67
CA PHE A 425 53.23 -46.21 -39.91
C PHE A 425 52.21 -46.26 -38.75
N TYR A 426 52.65 -45.89 -37.54
CA TYR A 426 51.76 -45.74 -36.39
C TYR A 426 51.01 -44.41 -36.44
N ASN A 427 49.71 -44.45 -36.77
CA ASN A 427 48.80 -43.31 -36.59
C ASN A 427 48.32 -43.19 -35.13
N ASN A 428 49.23 -43.41 -34.17
CA ASN A 428 48.98 -43.35 -32.74
C ASN A 428 48.78 -41.89 -32.32
N LYS A 429 47.53 -41.49 -32.03
CA LYS A 429 47.30 -40.24 -31.29
C LYS A 429 47.43 -40.55 -29.80
N SER A 430 48.50 -40.06 -29.17
CA SER A 430 48.51 -39.85 -27.72
C SER A 430 47.77 -38.55 -27.39
N SER A 431 47.12 -38.50 -26.23
CA SER A 431 46.51 -37.28 -25.70
C SER A 431 46.63 -37.27 -24.18
N THR A 432 46.64 -36.07 -23.61
CA THR A 432 46.76 -35.83 -22.17
C THR A 432 45.73 -34.78 -21.77
N ILE A 433 45.03 -35.02 -20.66
CA ILE A 433 44.13 -34.06 -20.02
C ILE A 433 44.62 -33.83 -18.60
N GLU A 434 44.77 -32.56 -18.22
CA GLU A 434 44.97 -32.14 -16.83
C GLU A 434 43.63 -31.75 -16.19
N LEU A 435 43.38 -32.18 -14.95
CA LEU A 435 42.27 -31.75 -14.10
C LEU A 435 42.78 -31.31 -12.71
N ASP A 436 42.43 -30.09 -12.29
CA ASP A 436 42.64 -29.63 -10.91
C ASP A 436 41.46 -30.04 -10.03
N LEU A 437 41.56 -31.23 -9.42
CA LEU A 437 40.53 -31.83 -8.59
C LEU A 437 40.56 -31.26 -7.17
N SER A 438 39.40 -30.94 -6.60
CA SER A 438 39.26 -30.54 -5.19
C SER A 438 39.17 -31.78 -4.30
N PHE A 439 39.90 -31.77 -3.18
CA PHE A 439 39.77 -32.83 -2.18
C PHE A 439 38.36 -32.87 -1.58
N ALA A 440 37.70 -31.73 -1.36
CA ALA A 440 36.33 -31.70 -0.86
C ALA A 440 35.32 -32.35 -1.82
N TRP A 441 35.45 -32.16 -3.14
CA TRP A 441 34.62 -32.84 -4.13
C TRP A 441 34.80 -34.37 -4.13
N TYR A 442 36.05 -34.85 -3.99
CA TYR A 442 36.33 -36.28 -3.82
C TYR A 442 35.77 -36.81 -2.49
N TYR A 443 35.97 -36.09 -1.39
CA TYR A 443 35.51 -36.48 -0.06
C TYR A 443 33.98 -36.46 0.09
N GLU A 444 33.28 -35.55 -0.59
CA GLU A 444 31.81 -35.55 -0.69
C GLU A 444 31.30 -36.92 -1.15
N LYS A 445 31.93 -37.52 -2.17
CA LYS A 445 31.54 -38.84 -2.69
C LYS A 445 31.96 -39.99 -1.77
N LEU A 446 33.09 -39.88 -1.06
CA LEU A 446 33.46 -40.84 0.00
C LEU A 446 32.47 -40.83 1.17
N SER A 447 31.91 -39.67 1.50
CA SER A 447 31.01 -39.45 2.64
C SER A 447 29.52 -39.61 2.31
N ASP A 448 29.19 -40.08 1.12
CA ASP A 448 27.81 -40.35 0.68
C ASP A 448 27.25 -41.64 1.30
N ASP A 449 26.00 -41.57 1.80
CA ASP A 449 25.27 -42.66 2.46
C ASP A 449 24.68 -43.69 1.48
N ILE A 450 24.93 -43.57 0.17
CA ILE A 450 24.50 -44.58 -0.82
C ILE A 450 25.27 -45.90 -0.59
N PRO A 451 24.59 -47.04 -0.29
CA PRO A 451 25.26 -48.30 0.04
C PRO A 451 26.04 -48.85 -1.16
N ARG A 452 27.26 -49.33 -0.90
CA ARG A 452 28.24 -49.76 -1.93
C ARG A 452 28.29 -51.28 -2.10
N GLY A 453 28.77 -51.72 -3.27
CA GLY A 453 28.94 -53.14 -3.60
C GLY A 453 27.63 -53.93 -3.51
N TYR A 454 27.71 -55.22 -3.15
CA TYR A 454 26.53 -56.09 -2.99
C TYR A 454 25.42 -55.53 -2.08
N SER A 455 25.75 -54.63 -1.14
CA SER A 455 24.75 -54.00 -0.25
C SER A 455 23.83 -53.00 -0.95
N ALA A 456 24.26 -52.45 -2.10
CA ALA A 456 23.46 -51.57 -2.94
C ALA A 456 22.26 -52.30 -3.58
N GLY A 457 22.46 -53.58 -3.91
CA GLY A 457 21.56 -54.36 -4.76
C GLY A 457 21.71 -54.02 -6.25
N LYS A 458 21.47 -55.01 -7.11
CA LYS A 458 21.77 -54.99 -8.56
C LYS A 458 21.23 -53.81 -9.37
N ALA A 459 20.19 -53.12 -8.88
CA ALA A 459 19.57 -51.98 -9.56
C ALA A 459 20.18 -50.61 -9.19
N ARG A 460 20.99 -50.51 -8.13
CA ARG A 460 21.53 -49.23 -7.62
C ARG A 460 22.90 -48.84 -8.19
N MET A 461 23.55 -49.71 -8.96
CA MET A 461 24.86 -49.39 -9.55
C MET A 461 24.78 -48.23 -10.57
N SER A 462 23.60 -47.96 -11.14
CA SER A 462 23.35 -46.75 -11.94
C SER A 462 23.29 -45.46 -11.11
N ASP A 463 23.14 -45.51 -9.78
CA ASP A 463 23.25 -44.31 -8.93
C ASP A 463 24.66 -43.71 -8.93
N TYR A 464 25.68 -44.53 -9.19
CA TYR A 464 27.08 -44.11 -9.29
C TYR A 464 27.42 -43.44 -10.63
N VAL A 465 26.52 -43.51 -11.62
CA VAL A 465 26.72 -42.90 -12.94
C VAL A 465 26.37 -41.41 -12.88
N THR A 466 27.23 -40.62 -12.24
CA THR A 466 27.07 -39.17 -12.06
C THR A 466 27.51 -38.42 -13.33
N SER A 467 26.76 -38.55 -14.41
CA SER A 467 26.97 -37.82 -15.68
C SER A 467 26.62 -36.33 -15.58
N ASP A 468 25.88 -35.94 -14.55
CA ASP A 468 25.50 -34.57 -14.19
C ASP A 468 26.56 -33.84 -13.34
N ASP A 469 27.58 -34.55 -12.84
CA ASP A 469 28.66 -33.97 -12.05
C ASP A 469 29.47 -32.93 -12.88
N PRO A 470 29.70 -31.69 -12.38
CA PRO A 470 30.37 -30.65 -13.15
C PRO A 470 31.80 -30.98 -13.61
N VAL A 471 32.54 -31.82 -12.88
CA VAL A 471 33.88 -32.29 -13.27
C VAL A 471 33.77 -33.32 -14.38
N ILE A 472 32.78 -34.21 -14.32
CA ILE A 472 32.49 -35.21 -15.37
C ILE A 472 32.00 -34.53 -16.66
N ILE A 473 31.11 -33.54 -16.57
CA ILE A 473 30.69 -32.71 -17.71
C ILE A 473 31.89 -31.97 -18.33
N SER A 474 32.80 -31.44 -17.50
CA SER A 474 34.01 -30.75 -17.95
C SER A 474 34.99 -31.70 -18.66
N LEU A 475 35.23 -32.89 -18.11
CA LEU A 475 36.06 -33.93 -18.71
C LEU A 475 35.44 -34.47 -20.01
N ALA A 476 34.14 -34.76 -20.03
CA ALA A 476 33.38 -35.15 -21.22
C ALA A 476 33.45 -34.07 -22.33
N SER A 477 33.47 -32.79 -21.95
CA SER A 477 33.64 -31.66 -22.89
C SER A 477 35.06 -31.57 -23.45
N LYS A 478 36.10 -31.75 -22.61
CA LYS A 478 37.50 -31.85 -23.08
C LYS A 478 37.70 -33.06 -24.02
N LEU A 479 37.08 -34.20 -23.70
CA LEU A 479 37.11 -35.39 -24.55
C LEU A 479 36.37 -35.16 -25.88
N LYS A 480 35.22 -34.46 -25.88
CA LYS A 480 34.55 -33.99 -27.11
C LYS A 480 35.45 -33.09 -27.96
N GLU A 481 36.22 -32.18 -27.35
CA GLU A 481 37.13 -31.28 -28.07
C GLU A 481 38.28 -32.05 -28.73
N VAL A 482 38.98 -32.92 -28.00
CA VAL A 482 40.07 -33.79 -28.50
C VAL A 482 39.59 -34.71 -29.64
N THR A 483 38.32 -35.11 -29.61
CA THR A 483 37.68 -36.01 -30.59
C THR A 483 36.76 -35.30 -31.60
N SER A 484 36.82 -33.96 -31.68
CA SER A 484 35.97 -33.12 -32.55
C SER A 484 36.09 -33.45 -34.04
N SER A 485 37.26 -33.95 -34.47
CA SER A 485 37.55 -34.37 -35.85
C SER A 485 37.26 -35.86 -36.14
N MET A 486 36.61 -36.56 -35.21
CA MET A 486 36.30 -37.99 -35.31
C MET A 486 34.80 -38.22 -35.53
N SER A 487 34.44 -39.34 -36.18
CA SER A 487 33.06 -39.85 -36.16
C SER A 487 32.67 -40.28 -34.74
N ASP A 488 31.38 -40.40 -34.45
CA ASP A 488 30.88 -40.72 -33.10
C ASP A 488 31.42 -42.07 -32.58
N LEU A 489 31.54 -43.07 -33.46
CA LEU A 489 32.18 -44.36 -33.13
C LEU A 489 33.68 -44.20 -32.82
N GLN A 490 34.42 -43.43 -33.61
CA GLN A 490 35.85 -43.19 -33.35
C GLN A 490 36.06 -42.35 -32.07
N ARG A 491 35.17 -41.38 -31.81
CA ARG A 491 35.11 -40.59 -30.57
C ARG A 491 34.86 -41.47 -29.36
N LEU A 492 33.84 -42.33 -29.40
CA LEU A 492 33.52 -43.22 -28.29
C LEU A 492 34.57 -44.31 -28.07
N ASN A 493 35.22 -44.82 -29.12
CA ASN A 493 36.40 -45.69 -28.96
C ASN A 493 37.59 -44.95 -28.33
N CYS A 494 37.82 -43.68 -28.67
CA CYS A 494 38.86 -42.86 -28.04
C CYS A 494 38.58 -42.63 -26.54
N VAL A 495 37.32 -42.47 -26.15
CA VAL A 495 36.87 -42.38 -24.74
C VAL A 495 36.98 -43.74 -24.04
N LEU A 496 36.69 -44.84 -24.73
CA LEU A 496 36.91 -46.18 -24.19
C LEU A 496 38.41 -46.41 -23.89
N LYS A 497 39.31 -45.97 -24.78
CA LYS A 497 40.77 -46.00 -24.54
C LYS A 497 41.25 -45.04 -23.45
N PHE A 498 40.51 -43.98 -23.13
CA PHE A 498 40.77 -43.12 -21.98
C PHE A 498 40.44 -43.84 -20.67
N VAL A 499 39.29 -44.52 -20.60
CA VAL A 499 38.91 -45.28 -19.39
C VAL A 499 39.78 -46.53 -19.21
N GLN A 500 40.07 -47.25 -20.29
CA GLN A 500 40.99 -48.39 -20.30
C GLN A 500 42.46 -48.03 -20.00
N SER A 501 42.82 -46.75 -19.77
CA SER A 501 44.17 -46.35 -19.32
C SER A 501 44.31 -46.18 -17.80
N PHE A 502 43.25 -46.44 -17.04
CA PHE A 502 43.27 -46.47 -15.58
C PHE A 502 43.84 -47.83 -15.09
N GLU A 503 44.42 -47.86 -13.90
CA GLU A 503 45.01 -49.10 -13.37
C GLU A 503 43.90 -50.06 -12.88
N TYR A 504 43.97 -51.33 -13.27
CA TYR A 504 43.05 -52.34 -12.77
C TYR A 504 43.47 -52.79 -11.37
N GLN A 505 42.67 -52.47 -10.35
CA GLN A 505 42.88 -52.88 -8.95
C GLN A 505 41.59 -53.45 -8.37
N TYR A 506 41.63 -54.69 -7.88
CA TYR A 506 40.53 -55.31 -7.15
C TYR A 506 40.24 -54.59 -5.82
N ASP A 507 38.96 -54.48 -5.45
CA ASP A 507 38.56 -53.88 -4.17
C ASP A 507 39.07 -54.62 -2.92
N SER A 508 39.36 -55.92 -3.01
CA SER A 508 40.04 -56.66 -1.93
C SER A 508 41.39 -56.05 -1.55
N ASP A 509 42.07 -55.46 -2.55
CA ASP A 509 43.43 -54.95 -2.45
C ASP A 509 43.44 -53.42 -2.31
N GLY A 510 42.41 -52.75 -2.84
CA GLY A 510 42.26 -51.29 -2.80
C GLY A 510 41.48 -50.76 -1.60
N LYS A 511 40.35 -51.40 -1.25
CA LYS A 511 39.39 -50.95 -0.23
C LYS A 511 39.25 -51.94 0.93
N GLY A 512 39.79 -53.17 0.82
CA GLY A 512 39.78 -54.19 1.87
C GLY A 512 38.43 -54.91 2.06
N VAL A 513 37.55 -54.81 1.06
CA VAL A 513 36.21 -55.42 1.05
C VAL A 513 36.02 -56.29 -0.21
N ALA A 514 34.93 -57.05 -0.27
CA ALA A 514 34.67 -57.94 -1.41
C ALA A 514 34.23 -57.22 -2.68
N GLU A 515 33.55 -56.06 -2.56
CA GLU A 515 33.07 -55.23 -3.69
C GLU A 515 32.71 -53.83 -3.16
N TYR A 516 33.08 -52.76 -3.88
CA TYR A 516 32.95 -51.35 -3.49
C TYR A 516 32.79 -50.46 -4.74
N TYR A 517 31.54 -50.29 -5.21
CA TYR A 517 31.26 -49.39 -6.33
C TYR A 517 31.79 -47.98 -6.06
N LYS A 518 32.73 -47.50 -6.90
CA LYS A 518 33.27 -46.14 -6.81
C LYS A 518 32.48 -45.16 -7.65
N TYR A 519 32.43 -43.92 -7.19
CA TYR A 519 32.01 -42.81 -8.04
C TYR A 519 33.08 -42.49 -9.09
N PRO A 520 32.71 -41.95 -10.27
CA PRO A 520 33.63 -41.35 -11.23
C PRO A 520 34.63 -40.37 -10.60
N ALA A 521 34.22 -39.65 -9.54
CA ALA A 521 35.10 -38.77 -8.78
C ALA A 521 36.26 -39.51 -8.08
N GLU A 522 35.97 -40.67 -7.48
CA GLU A 522 36.99 -41.52 -6.85
C GLU A 522 37.88 -42.20 -7.89
N MET A 523 37.30 -42.68 -8.99
CA MET A 523 38.08 -43.23 -10.10
C MET A 523 39.06 -42.21 -10.67
N LEU A 524 38.65 -40.94 -10.82
CA LEU A 524 39.53 -39.85 -11.24
C LEU A 524 40.61 -39.54 -10.19
N TRP A 525 40.27 -39.52 -8.90
CA TRP A 525 41.22 -39.21 -7.83
C TRP A 525 42.25 -40.34 -7.61
N GLU A 526 41.78 -41.59 -7.48
CA GLU A 526 42.62 -42.78 -7.24
C GLU A 526 43.33 -43.29 -8.50
N GLN A 527 42.82 -42.94 -9.69
CA GLN A 527 43.29 -43.38 -11.03
C GLN A 527 43.22 -44.91 -11.28
N LYS A 528 42.36 -45.61 -10.52
CA LYS A 528 42.27 -47.07 -10.51
C LYS A 528 41.00 -47.62 -9.89
N GLY A 529 40.63 -48.83 -10.31
CA GLY A 529 39.44 -49.58 -9.88
C GLY A 529 39.36 -50.91 -10.61
N ASP A 530 38.30 -51.69 -10.40
CA ASP A 530 38.05 -52.93 -11.14
C ASP A 530 36.88 -52.76 -12.14
N CYS A 531 36.03 -53.77 -12.34
CA CYS A 531 35.24 -53.89 -13.57
C CYS A 531 34.03 -52.95 -13.63
N GLU A 532 33.31 -52.83 -12.53
CA GLU A 532 32.24 -51.85 -12.31
C GLU A 532 32.76 -50.42 -12.43
N ASP A 533 33.87 -50.09 -11.78
CA ASP A 533 34.41 -48.73 -11.71
C ASP A 533 34.76 -48.17 -13.09
N HIS A 534 35.39 -49.01 -13.93
CA HIS A 534 35.65 -48.68 -15.33
C HIS A 534 34.35 -48.55 -16.12
N ALA A 535 33.38 -49.46 -15.94
CA ALA A 535 32.10 -49.40 -16.63
C ALA A 535 31.28 -48.15 -16.25
N ILE A 536 31.27 -47.78 -14.96
CA ILE A 536 30.61 -46.60 -14.37
C ILE A 536 31.27 -45.31 -14.88
N LEU A 537 32.61 -45.21 -14.83
CA LEU A 537 33.33 -44.04 -15.36
C LEU A 537 33.08 -43.87 -16.87
N PHE A 538 33.12 -44.96 -17.65
CA PHE A 538 32.79 -44.92 -19.07
C PHE A 538 31.34 -44.48 -19.29
N ALA A 539 30.37 -45.07 -18.57
CA ALA A 539 28.97 -44.69 -18.67
C ALA A 539 28.73 -43.21 -18.35
N ALA A 540 29.28 -42.71 -17.24
CA ALA A 540 29.11 -41.33 -16.82
C ALA A 540 29.69 -40.35 -17.85
N LEU A 541 30.85 -40.67 -18.43
CA LEU A 541 31.46 -39.86 -19.48
C LEU A 541 30.65 -39.87 -20.78
N VAL A 542 30.18 -41.02 -21.26
CA VAL A 542 29.47 -41.06 -22.55
C VAL A 542 28.03 -40.53 -22.46
N ASP A 543 27.38 -40.67 -21.30
CA ASP A 543 26.08 -40.07 -21.02
C ASP A 543 26.19 -38.54 -20.88
N ALA A 544 27.22 -38.03 -20.18
CA ALA A 544 27.58 -36.60 -20.20
C ALA A 544 27.99 -36.11 -21.60
N MET A 545 28.43 -37.01 -22.48
CA MET A 545 28.64 -36.70 -23.90
C MET A 545 27.33 -36.66 -24.71
N GLY A 546 26.22 -37.16 -24.18
CA GLY A 546 24.90 -37.17 -24.84
C GLY A 546 24.62 -38.43 -25.67
N TYR A 547 25.18 -39.57 -25.29
CA TYR A 547 24.89 -40.87 -25.91
C TYR A 547 24.28 -41.85 -24.90
N ASP A 548 23.17 -42.48 -25.27
CA ASP A 548 22.56 -43.51 -24.41
C ASP A 548 23.55 -44.66 -24.18
N VAL A 549 23.71 -45.01 -22.91
CA VAL A 549 24.55 -46.10 -22.43
C VAL A 549 23.78 -46.94 -21.42
N GLN A 550 24.22 -48.17 -21.22
CA GLN A 550 23.68 -49.11 -20.24
C GLN A 550 24.84 -49.86 -19.60
N LEU A 551 24.75 -50.18 -18.30
CA LEU A 551 25.68 -51.09 -17.65
C LEU A 551 25.14 -52.53 -17.76
N CYS A 552 26.01 -53.50 -18.01
CA CYS A 552 25.62 -54.90 -18.18
C CYS A 552 26.53 -55.85 -17.38
N HIS A 553 25.88 -56.77 -16.64
CA HIS A 553 26.55 -57.82 -15.90
C HIS A 553 26.85 -59.02 -16.79
N VAL A 554 28.03 -59.59 -16.61
CA VAL A 554 28.61 -60.61 -17.47
C VAL A 554 29.05 -61.81 -16.64
N VAL A 555 28.63 -63.00 -17.05
CA VAL A 555 29.22 -64.26 -16.56
C VAL A 555 30.37 -64.63 -17.49
N CYS A 556 31.57 -64.75 -16.90
CA CYS A 556 32.76 -65.19 -17.60
C CYS A 556 32.88 -66.71 -17.50
N TYR A 557 33.05 -67.39 -18.63
CA TYR A 557 33.24 -68.84 -18.68
C TYR A 557 34.67 -69.21 -19.09
N ASN A 558 35.17 -70.30 -18.50
CA ASN A 558 36.35 -70.99 -18.98
C ASN A 558 36.06 -71.73 -20.30
N SER A 559 37.11 -72.07 -21.04
CA SER A 559 37.01 -72.80 -22.32
C SER A 559 36.40 -74.21 -22.23
N ASN A 560 36.26 -74.75 -21.01
CA ASN A 560 35.59 -76.02 -20.69
C ASN A 560 34.09 -75.85 -20.35
N GLY A 561 33.57 -74.62 -20.28
CA GLY A 561 32.19 -74.31 -19.91
C GLY A 561 31.91 -74.15 -18.41
N THR A 562 32.92 -74.19 -17.52
CA THR A 562 32.72 -73.80 -16.11
C THR A 562 32.77 -72.29 -15.95
N ILE A 563 32.04 -71.73 -14.98
CA ILE A 563 32.16 -70.30 -14.63
C ILE A 563 33.60 -70.04 -14.15
N ASP A 564 34.17 -68.93 -14.62
CA ASP A 564 35.49 -68.39 -14.27
C ASP A 564 35.35 -67.25 -13.26
N GLY A 565 34.34 -66.39 -13.46
CA GLY A 565 34.00 -65.30 -12.57
C GLY A 565 32.80 -64.48 -13.08
N TYR A 566 32.57 -63.35 -12.44
CA TYR A 566 31.64 -62.31 -12.89
C TYR A 566 32.44 -61.08 -13.33
N HIS A 567 31.83 -60.25 -14.17
CA HIS A 567 32.46 -59.06 -14.74
C HIS A 567 31.40 -58.00 -15.06
N MET A 568 31.78 -56.74 -14.99
CA MET A 568 30.94 -55.60 -15.36
C MET A 568 31.50 -54.88 -16.58
N ALA A 569 30.61 -54.58 -17.51
CA ALA A 569 30.92 -53.87 -18.74
C ALA A 569 29.80 -52.87 -19.05
N ALA A 570 30.02 -52.00 -20.04
CA ALA A 570 29.00 -51.10 -20.55
C ALA A 570 28.50 -51.54 -21.93
N GLY A 571 27.47 -50.89 -22.44
CA GLY A 571 27.15 -50.90 -23.86
C GLY A 571 26.54 -49.58 -24.30
N VAL A 572 26.94 -49.07 -25.47
CA VAL A 572 26.56 -47.73 -25.96
C VAL A 572 25.79 -47.79 -27.28
N ALA A 573 24.79 -46.91 -27.43
CA ALA A 573 23.96 -46.84 -28.63
C ALA A 573 24.55 -45.87 -29.67
N VAL A 574 25.51 -46.34 -30.47
CA VAL A 574 26.19 -45.53 -31.51
C VAL A 574 25.96 -46.07 -32.93
N SER A 575 25.90 -45.15 -33.91
CA SER A 575 25.83 -45.52 -35.33
C SER A 575 27.18 -46.03 -35.86
N GLY A 576 27.14 -46.90 -36.87
CA GLY A 576 28.34 -47.46 -37.51
C GLY A 576 29.05 -48.59 -36.75
N ALA A 577 28.70 -48.85 -35.48
CA ALA A 577 29.25 -49.98 -34.73
C ALA A 577 28.81 -51.34 -35.31
N SER A 578 29.62 -52.37 -35.07
CA SER A 578 29.37 -53.76 -35.46
C SER A 578 29.81 -54.73 -34.37
N GLY A 579 29.60 -56.04 -34.52
CA GLY A 579 29.98 -57.03 -33.51
C GLY A 579 28.88 -57.27 -32.46
N SER A 580 29.29 -57.49 -31.20
CA SER A 580 28.40 -57.85 -30.09
C SER A 580 27.58 -56.67 -29.60
N TYR A 581 26.27 -56.87 -29.47
CA TYR A 581 25.33 -55.91 -28.90
C TYR A 581 24.24 -56.62 -28.09
N PHE A 582 23.60 -55.87 -27.19
CA PHE A 582 22.34 -56.23 -26.55
C PHE A 582 21.25 -55.21 -26.93
N THR A 583 20.02 -55.41 -26.46
CA THR A 583 18.88 -54.57 -26.81
C THR A 583 18.06 -54.24 -25.57
N VAL A 584 17.78 -52.95 -25.38
CA VAL A 584 16.89 -52.41 -24.34
C VAL A 584 15.88 -51.52 -25.05
N ASP A 585 14.59 -51.73 -24.78
CA ASP A 585 13.46 -50.98 -25.37
C ASP A 585 13.54 -50.80 -26.91
N GLY A 586 14.06 -51.83 -27.59
CA GLY A 586 14.24 -51.85 -29.05
C GLY A 586 15.50 -51.14 -29.57
N LYS A 587 16.22 -50.37 -28.73
CA LYS A 587 17.50 -49.75 -29.09
C LYS A 587 18.65 -50.72 -28.89
N LYS A 588 19.60 -50.73 -29.84
CA LYS A 588 20.83 -51.56 -29.75
C LYS A 588 21.92 -50.83 -28.97
N TYR A 589 22.53 -51.53 -28.02
CA TYR A 589 23.68 -51.08 -27.25
C TYR A 589 24.84 -52.03 -27.55
N TYR A 590 25.90 -51.53 -28.19
CA TYR A 590 27.07 -52.32 -28.56
C TYR A 590 27.99 -52.46 -27.35
N TYR A 591 28.46 -53.67 -27.09
CA TYR A 591 29.24 -53.99 -25.89
C TYR A 591 30.56 -53.21 -25.85
N CYS A 592 30.85 -52.59 -24.71
CA CYS A 592 32.04 -51.80 -24.45
C CYS A 592 32.82 -52.47 -23.33
N GLU A 593 33.93 -53.13 -23.69
CA GLU A 593 34.86 -53.64 -22.68
C GLU A 593 35.59 -52.46 -22.04
N ALA A 594 35.28 -52.10 -20.80
CA ALA A 594 35.76 -50.85 -20.20
C ALA A 594 37.11 -50.99 -19.49
N THR A 595 37.50 -52.21 -19.12
CA THR A 595 38.62 -52.49 -18.21
C THR A 595 39.97 -52.53 -18.91
N ALA A 596 41.04 -52.24 -18.18
CA ALA A 596 42.42 -52.44 -18.64
C ALA A 596 42.84 -53.93 -18.61
N ASP A 597 43.79 -54.32 -19.48
CA ASP A 597 44.46 -55.63 -19.39
C ASP A 597 45.34 -55.66 -18.12
N SER A 598 45.08 -56.62 -17.22
CA SER A 598 45.64 -56.65 -15.85
C SER A 598 47.17 -56.57 -15.83
N GLY A 599 47.72 -55.64 -15.03
CA GLY A 599 49.17 -55.41 -14.93
C GLY A 599 49.82 -54.72 -16.14
N THR A 600 49.04 -54.30 -17.14
CA THR A 600 49.54 -53.56 -18.33
C THR A 600 48.91 -52.19 -18.52
N GLY A 601 47.72 -51.96 -17.95
CA GLY A 601 47.04 -50.66 -17.97
C GLY A 601 46.47 -50.25 -19.34
N TYR A 602 46.36 -51.15 -20.33
CA TYR A 602 45.81 -50.83 -21.65
C TYR A 602 45.22 -52.06 -22.37
N TYR A 603 43.90 -52.16 -22.51
CA TYR A 603 43.25 -53.18 -23.37
C TYR A 603 43.35 -52.79 -24.85
N ASN A 604 44.56 -52.83 -25.40
CA ASN A 604 44.99 -52.07 -26.59
C ASN A 604 44.26 -52.40 -27.91
N TRP A 605 43.39 -53.42 -27.94
CA TRP A 605 42.77 -53.98 -29.14
C TRP A 605 41.24 -54.16 -29.04
N ALA A 606 40.63 -54.00 -27.86
CA ALA A 606 39.18 -54.09 -27.69
C ALA A 606 38.49 -52.77 -28.07
N ASN A 607 37.80 -52.73 -29.21
CA ASN A 607 36.94 -51.62 -29.64
C ASN A 607 35.46 -51.91 -29.33
N ILE A 608 34.60 -50.90 -29.40
CA ILE A 608 33.15 -51.01 -29.21
C ILE A 608 32.56 -52.08 -30.14
N GLY A 609 31.89 -53.06 -29.55
CA GLY A 609 31.38 -54.27 -30.21
C GLY A 609 32.27 -55.50 -30.05
N TYR A 610 33.52 -55.35 -29.60
CA TYR A 610 34.32 -56.50 -29.18
C TYR A 610 33.89 -56.96 -27.78
N LYS A 611 33.47 -58.22 -27.70
CA LYS A 611 33.21 -58.96 -26.46
C LYS A 611 33.91 -60.31 -26.56
N ASN A 612 34.52 -60.76 -25.47
CA ASN A 612 35.08 -62.11 -25.40
C ASN A 612 34.02 -63.18 -25.75
N LYS A 613 34.42 -64.20 -26.52
CA LYS A 613 33.53 -65.29 -26.97
C LYS A 613 33.02 -66.18 -25.84
N TYR A 614 33.70 -66.20 -24.68
CA TYR A 614 33.26 -66.95 -23.50
C TYR A 614 32.50 -66.09 -22.48
N TYR A 615 32.22 -64.82 -22.78
CA TYR A 615 31.46 -63.93 -21.90
C TYR A 615 29.98 -63.94 -22.29
N VAL A 616 29.08 -64.11 -21.32
CA VAL A 616 27.62 -64.09 -21.54
C VAL A 616 27.02 -62.94 -20.74
N ILE A 617 26.23 -62.08 -21.38
CA ILE A 617 25.51 -61.01 -20.70
C ILE A 617 24.31 -61.64 -19.96
N ASP A 618 24.23 -61.41 -18.66
CA ASP A 618 23.29 -62.03 -17.72
C ASP A 618 22.08 -61.13 -17.46
N TYR A 619 22.33 -59.88 -17.02
CA TYR A 619 21.31 -58.84 -16.91
C TYR A 619 21.87 -57.47 -17.27
N ILE A 620 20.96 -56.56 -17.63
CA ILE A 620 21.25 -55.14 -17.79
C ILE A 620 20.87 -54.43 -16.49
N VAL A 621 21.71 -53.51 -16.02
CA VAL A 621 21.40 -52.64 -14.89
C VAL A 621 20.42 -51.58 -15.38
N PRO A 622 19.26 -51.37 -14.72
CA PRO A 622 18.37 -50.29 -15.09
C PRO A 622 19.07 -48.93 -14.94
N PHE A 623 19.24 -48.20 -16.05
CA PHE A 623 19.57 -46.78 -16.00
C PHE A 623 18.42 -45.99 -15.36
N ARG A 624 18.73 -44.82 -14.79
CA ARG A 624 17.70 -43.91 -14.25
C ARG A 624 16.80 -43.40 -15.39
N SER A 625 15.51 -43.21 -15.07
CA SER A 625 14.44 -42.76 -15.97
C SER A 625 14.14 -41.27 -15.84
#